data_AF-A0AAE0FCH1-F1
#
_entry.id   AF-A0AAE0FCH1-F1
#
_cell.length_a   1.000
_cell.length_b   1.000
_cell.length_c   1.000
_cell.angle_alpha   90.00
_cell.angle_beta   90.00
_cell.angle_gamma   90.00
#
_symmetry.space_group_name_H-M   'P 1'
#
loop_
_entity.id
_entity.type
_entity.pdbx_description
1 polymer ?
#
loop_
_entity_poly.entity_id
_entity_poly.type
_entity_poly.pdbx_seq_one_letter_code
_entity_poly.pdbx_strand_id
1 'polypeptide(L)'
;MLAYSPLFEEAFPHHIRYAAMVAEGTVSGRTCTKPSFREYVRGYEPRAIFPHHTTQRRIVTVIDELQQEEQLERLGQVQKENKNGPCIGLQLDMWTDTTTHTSYAGVNATTVIEPCEGSKLELPQLLLQSEALDFEVFPHTEHTGVNIKTWFRALLSSRRIQPCCVSGITPDGAADGQCALNALEDLSEKVDTCNQHQLQRSVLYSIGIAGSSSKNDAALKILCKHGRVVKLYNQSRAVADSVCKWQTEASIPSQKVLALVTTATTRWGNQYSQLSVNNTLRVVIDPTIEQYQRANRGKADAIVEDDTSESGSKVGKAVAAADIGLCASDWEDSIELEAFLQPAFHIKKCVDEKRFMTGGQTLLLMYDLKQGFCVLHRL
;
A
#
# COMPACT_ATOMS: atom_id res chain seq x y z
N MET A 1 46.59 -24.66 -22.83
CA MET A 1 45.77 -24.89 -21.62
C MET A 1 44.32 -24.73 -22.01
N LEU A 2 43.60 -25.84 -22.15
CA LEU A 2 42.14 -25.80 -22.33
C LEU A 2 41.56 -25.39 -20.97
N ALA A 3 40.95 -24.21 -20.91
CA ALA A 3 40.28 -23.74 -19.71
C ALA A 3 39.14 -24.72 -19.39
N TYR A 4 39.25 -25.36 -18.23
CA TYR A 4 38.21 -26.21 -17.66
C TYR A 4 36.98 -25.33 -17.45
N SER A 5 35.98 -25.40 -18.34
CA SER A 5 34.66 -24.84 -18.09
C SER A 5 34.03 -25.73 -17.03
N PRO A 6 33.60 -25.19 -15.86
CA PRO A 6 32.91 -26.00 -14.88
C PRO A 6 31.71 -26.67 -15.56
N LEU A 7 31.54 -27.97 -15.31
CA LEU A 7 30.37 -28.70 -15.77
C LEU A 7 29.13 -28.05 -15.16
N PHE A 8 27.98 -28.12 -15.84
CA PHE A 8 26.72 -27.50 -15.41
C PHE A 8 26.40 -27.78 -13.92
N GLU A 9 26.72 -29.00 -13.45
CA GLU A 9 26.56 -29.45 -12.07
C GLU A 9 27.40 -28.65 -11.05
N GLU A 10 28.64 -28.29 -11.40
CA GLU A 10 29.53 -27.49 -10.54
C GLU A 10 29.07 -26.03 -10.43
N ALA A 11 28.44 -25.50 -11.48
CA ALA A 11 27.90 -24.14 -11.53
C ALA A 11 26.44 -24.02 -11.04
N PHE A 12 25.76 -25.15 -10.81
CA PHE A 12 24.34 -25.18 -10.48
C PHE A 12 23.97 -24.41 -9.20
N PRO A 13 24.73 -24.49 -8.08
CA PRO A 13 24.46 -23.68 -6.89
C PRO A 13 24.52 -22.17 -7.17
N HIS A 14 25.42 -21.77 -8.07
CA HIS A 14 25.56 -20.38 -8.49
C HIS A 14 24.39 -19.95 -9.38
N HIS A 15 23.90 -20.83 -10.26
CA HIS A 15 22.71 -20.58 -11.08
C HIS A 15 21.44 -20.43 -10.23
N ILE A 16 21.28 -21.23 -9.18
CA ILE A 16 20.18 -21.10 -8.21
C ILE A 16 20.21 -19.74 -7.53
N ARG A 17 21.35 -19.35 -6.95
CA ARG A 17 21.48 -18.04 -6.28
C ARG A 17 21.20 -16.88 -7.23
N TYR A 18 21.70 -16.96 -8.46
CA TYR A 18 21.43 -15.93 -9.47
C TYR A 18 19.95 -15.84 -9.82
N ALA A 19 19.29 -16.98 -10.07
CA ALA A 19 17.88 -17.01 -10.42
C ALA A 19 16.98 -16.49 -9.28
N ALA A 20 17.28 -16.87 -8.03
CA ALA A 20 16.58 -16.37 -6.84
C ALA A 20 16.72 -14.84 -6.70
N MET A 21 17.93 -14.30 -6.85
CA MET A 21 18.14 -12.85 -6.81
C MET A 21 17.39 -12.08 -7.91
N VAL A 22 17.37 -12.62 -9.15
CA VAL A 22 16.61 -12.02 -10.25
C VAL A 22 15.11 -12.04 -9.92
N ALA A 23 14.58 -13.14 -9.39
CA ALA A 23 13.19 -13.26 -8.97
C ALA A 23 12.83 -12.29 -7.82
N GLU A 24 13.73 -12.07 -6.87
CA GLU A 24 13.59 -11.09 -5.78
C GLU A 24 13.71 -9.63 -6.24
N GLY A 25 13.96 -9.37 -7.53
CA GLY A 25 14.18 -8.02 -8.06
C GLY A 25 15.41 -7.34 -7.46
N THR A 26 16.42 -8.11 -7.04
CA THR A 26 17.70 -7.58 -6.54
C THR A 26 18.71 -7.33 -7.66
N VAL A 27 18.47 -7.88 -8.85
CA VAL A 27 19.22 -7.62 -10.08
C VAL A 27 18.29 -6.99 -11.12
N SER A 28 18.27 -5.66 -11.19
CA SER A 28 17.79 -4.93 -12.36
C SER A 28 18.95 -4.15 -12.95
N GLY A 29 18.88 -3.68 -14.20
CA GLY A 29 20.01 -2.99 -14.86
C GLY A 29 20.57 -1.72 -14.18
N ARG A 30 20.13 -1.39 -12.94
CA ARG A 30 20.53 -0.22 -12.15
C ARG A 30 21.00 -0.54 -10.71
N THR A 31 21.34 -1.78 -10.35
CA THR A 31 21.52 -2.21 -8.94
C THR A 31 22.97 -2.51 -8.52
N CYS A 32 23.70 -1.52 -7.97
CA CYS A 32 25.02 -1.75 -7.33
C CYS A 32 25.01 -1.60 -5.79
N THR A 33 23.85 -1.40 -5.14
CA THR A 33 23.78 -0.93 -3.74
C THR A 33 23.12 -1.88 -2.74
N LYS A 34 22.37 -2.92 -3.17
CA LYS A 34 21.69 -3.84 -2.24
C LYS A 34 22.69 -4.79 -1.53
N PRO A 35 22.56 -5.04 -0.21
CA PRO A 35 23.46 -5.95 0.52
C PRO A 35 23.54 -7.37 -0.05
N SER A 36 22.40 -7.95 -0.46
CA SER A 36 22.33 -9.28 -1.09
C SER A 36 23.12 -9.36 -2.40
N PHE A 37 23.06 -8.31 -3.23
CA PHE A 37 23.86 -8.23 -4.45
C PHE A 37 25.36 -8.16 -4.13
N ARG A 38 25.76 -7.40 -3.10
CA ARG A 38 27.17 -7.34 -2.67
C ARG A 38 27.67 -8.69 -2.15
N GLU A 39 26.82 -9.42 -1.42
CA GLU A 39 27.13 -10.76 -0.92
C GLU A 39 27.30 -11.76 -2.07
N TYR A 40 26.40 -11.71 -3.05
CA TYR A 40 26.53 -12.51 -4.26
C TYR A 40 27.82 -12.20 -5.03
N VAL A 41 28.15 -10.92 -5.25
CA VAL A 41 29.39 -10.50 -5.94
C VAL A 41 30.63 -10.97 -5.18
N ARG A 42 30.62 -10.94 -3.83
CA ARG A 42 31.73 -11.44 -3.01
C ARG A 42 31.93 -12.95 -3.11
N GLY A 43 30.86 -13.70 -3.33
CA GLY A 43 30.88 -15.16 -3.52
C GLY A 43 30.86 -15.60 -4.98
N TYR A 44 31.06 -14.67 -5.93
CA TYR A 44 30.97 -14.93 -7.36
C TYR A 44 32.15 -15.81 -7.82
N GLU A 45 31.86 -16.95 -8.44
CA GLU A 45 32.87 -17.77 -9.11
C GLU A 45 33.15 -17.16 -10.49
N PRO A 46 34.35 -16.61 -10.76
CA PRO A 46 34.64 -15.91 -12.02
C PRO A 46 34.51 -16.78 -13.26
N ARG A 47 34.53 -18.11 -13.09
CA ARG A 47 34.37 -19.10 -14.17
C ARG A 47 32.91 -19.51 -14.41
N ALA A 48 31.98 -19.09 -13.56
CA ALA A 48 30.57 -19.45 -13.71
C ALA A 48 29.89 -18.59 -14.78
N ILE A 49 29.46 -19.24 -15.87
CA ILE A 49 28.63 -18.62 -16.89
C ILE A 49 27.22 -18.41 -16.31
N PHE A 50 26.64 -17.23 -16.50
CA PHE A 50 25.26 -16.96 -16.06
C PHE A 50 24.27 -17.90 -16.76
N PRO A 51 23.25 -18.41 -16.04
CA PRO A 51 22.24 -19.26 -16.65
C PRO A 51 21.46 -18.46 -17.70
N HIS A 52 21.11 -19.10 -18.81
CA HIS A 52 20.20 -18.51 -19.79
C HIS A 52 18.82 -18.26 -19.17
N HIS A 53 18.04 -17.31 -19.70
CA HIS A 53 16.73 -16.93 -19.13
C HIS A 53 15.74 -18.10 -19.02
N THR A 54 15.79 -19.06 -19.95
CA THR A 54 14.99 -20.29 -19.90
C THR A 54 15.40 -21.19 -18.72
N THR A 55 16.69 -21.30 -18.44
CA THR A 55 17.22 -22.04 -17.29
C THR A 55 16.86 -21.36 -15.98
N GLN A 56 16.97 -20.02 -15.91
CA GLN A 56 16.52 -19.24 -14.75
C GLN A 56 15.04 -19.51 -14.45
N ARG A 57 14.18 -19.46 -15.48
CA ARG A 57 12.74 -19.73 -15.32
C ARG A 57 12.48 -21.13 -14.78
N ARG A 58 13.15 -22.15 -15.33
CA ARG A 58 13.02 -23.55 -14.84
C ARG A 58 13.45 -23.69 -13.39
N ILE A 59 14.57 -23.07 -13.01
CA ILE A 59 15.07 -23.08 -11.63
C ILE A 59 14.04 -22.44 -10.69
N VAL A 60 13.52 -21.25 -11.03
CA VAL A 60 12.52 -20.56 -10.21
C VAL A 60 11.23 -21.38 -10.09
N THR A 61 10.77 -22.01 -11.17
CA THR A 61 9.59 -22.89 -11.13
C THR A 61 9.79 -24.08 -10.18
N VAL A 62 10.95 -24.74 -10.22
CA VAL A 62 11.24 -25.85 -9.30
C VAL A 62 11.34 -25.36 -7.85
N ILE A 63 11.92 -24.18 -7.61
CA ILE A 63 11.99 -23.59 -6.27
C ILE A 63 10.57 -23.31 -5.74
N ASP A 64 9.70 -22.73 -6.57
CA ASP A 64 8.31 -22.45 -6.22
C ASP A 64 7.54 -23.74 -5.90
N GLU A 65 7.67 -24.79 -6.73
CA GLU A 65 7.07 -26.11 -6.47
C GLU A 65 7.51 -26.69 -5.11
N LEU A 66 8.82 -26.68 -4.83
CA LEU A 66 9.37 -27.17 -3.56
C LEU A 66 8.90 -26.33 -2.36
N GLN A 67 8.84 -25.01 -2.51
CA GLN A 67 8.34 -24.11 -1.46
C GLN A 67 6.87 -24.35 -1.16
N GLN A 68 6.06 -24.63 -2.20
CA GLN A 68 4.65 -24.98 -2.04
C GLN A 68 4.46 -26.33 -1.35
N GLU A 69 5.26 -27.35 -1.69
CA GLU A 69 5.24 -28.63 -1.00
C GLU A 69 5.58 -28.47 0.49
N GLU A 70 6.65 -27.75 0.80
CA GLU A 70 7.07 -27.49 2.18
C GLU A 70 6.01 -26.70 2.95
N GLN A 71 5.37 -25.71 2.31
CA GLN A 71 4.27 -24.96 2.90
C GLN A 71 3.07 -25.85 3.22
N LEU A 72 2.68 -26.75 2.29
CA LEU A 72 1.60 -27.71 2.52
C LEU A 72 1.88 -28.63 3.71
N GLU A 73 3.12 -29.11 3.85
CA GLU A 73 3.54 -29.94 4.97
C GLU A 73 3.45 -29.17 6.30
N ARG A 74 4.00 -27.95 6.35
CA ARG A 74 3.94 -27.09 7.54
C ARG A 74 2.50 -26.79 7.96
N LEU A 75 1.65 -26.34 7.03
CA LEU A 75 0.25 -26.06 7.32
C LEU A 75 -0.52 -27.32 7.73
N GLY A 76 -0.21 -28.46 7.12
CA GLY A 76 -0.78 -29.76 7.53
C GLY A 76 -0.38 -30.16 8.94
N GLN A 77 0.86 -29.89 9.35
CA GLN A 77 1.35 -30.13 10.69
C GLN A 77 0.67 -29.21 11.72
N VAL A 78 0.61 -27.91 11.44
CA VAL A 78 -0.08 -26.93 12.30
C VAL A 78 -1.54 -27.31 12.50
N GLN A 79 -2.25 -27.71 11.44
CA GLN A 79 -3.63 -28.19 11.53
C GLN A 79 -3.74 -29.43 12.44
N LYS A 80 -2.84 -30.41 12.31
CA LYS A 80 -2.85 -31.63 13.15
C LYS A 80 -2.57 -31.33 14.62
N GLU A 81 -1.56 -30.52 14.91
CA GLU A 81 -1.18 -30.12 16.28
C GLU A 81 -2.34 -29.41 16.98
N ASN A 82 -3.09 -28.61 16.23
CA ASN A 82 -4.28 -27.92 16.71
C ASN A 82 -5.56 -28.76 16.59
N LYS A 83 -5.47 -30.07 16.34
CA LYS A 83 -6.61 -31.02 16.22
C LYS A 83 -7.66 -30.59 15.18
N ASN A 84 -7.20 -30.00 14.08
CA ASN A 84 -8.00 -29.34 13.04
C ASN A 84 -8.91 -28.22 13.57
N GLY A 85 -8.56 -27.65 14.73
CA GLY A 85 -9.16 -26.45 15.27
C GLY A 85 -8.59 -25.17 14.67
N PRO A 86 -9.15 -24.01 15.01
CA PRO A 86 -8.74 -22.72 14.46
C PRO A 86 -7.28 -22.38 14.79
N CYS A 87 -6.43 -22.26 13.77
CA CYS A 87 -4.99 -22.04 13.91
C CYS A 87 -4.34 -21.20 12.79
N ILE A 88 -5.08 -20.89 11.72
CA ILE A 88 -4.58 -20.15 10.55
C ILE A 88 -5.37 -18.86 10.37
N GLY A 89 -4.72 -17.72 10.52
CA GLY A 89 -5.26 -16.41 10.11
C GLY A 89 -5.00 -16.18 8.63
N LEU A 90 -5.97 -15.59 7.92
CA LEU A 90 -5.87 -15.30 6.50
C LEU A 90 -6.05 -13.81 6.24
N GLN A 91 -5.14 -13.20 5.50
CA GLN A 91 -5.28 -11.83 5.02
C GLN A 91 -5.35 -11.85 3.49
N LEU A 92 -6.33 -11.17 2.92
CA LEU A 92 -6.50 -11.05 1.48
C LEU A 92 -6.25 -9.61 1.05
N ASP A 93 -5.56 -9.44 -0.07
CA ASP A 93 -5.38 -8.14 -0.71
C ASP A 93 -5.64 -8.28 -2.20
N MET A 94 -6.35 -7.31 -2.78
CA MET A 94 -6.67 -7.27 -4.20
C MET A 94 -6.42 -5.87 -4.73
N TRP A 95 -5.77 -5.77 -5.89
CA TRP A 95 -5.55 -4.49 -6.54
C TRP A 95 -5.51 -4.61 -8.05
N THR A 96 -5.80 -3.51 -8.73
CA THR A 96 -5.64 -3.41 -10.17
C THR A 96 -4.47 -2.49 -10.48
N ASP A 97 -3.51 -2.97 -11.28
CA ASP A 97 -2.50 -2.11 -11.86
C ASP A 97 -3.18 -1.20 -12.89
N THR A 98 -3.16 0.10 -12.64
CA THR A 98 -3.80 1.09 -13.51
C THR A 98 -3.14 1.21 -14.88
N THR A 99 -1.91 0.71 -15.04
CA THR A 99 -1.14 0.77 -16.29
C THR A 99 -1.48 -0.39 -17.20
N THR A 100 -1.47 -1.62 -16.66
CA THR A 100 -1.74 -2.83 -17.44
C THR A 100 -3.21 -3.23 -17.41
N HIS A 101 -4.01 -2.58 -16.56
CA HIS A 101 -5.39 -2.97 -16.24
C HIS A 101 -5.50 -4.42 -15.78
N THR A 102 -4.43 -4.97 -15.22
CA THR A 102 -4.39 -6.33 -14.69
C THR A 102 -4.74 -6.30 -13.22
N SER A 103 -5.65 -7.18 -12.83
CA SER A 103 -6.00 -7.37 -11.43
C SER A 103 -5.17 -8.48 -10.84
N TYR A 104 -4.68 -8.24 -9.63
CA TYR A 104 -3.91 -9.17 -8.85
C TYR A 104 -4.64 -9.46 -7.55
N ALA A 105 -4.47 -10.67 -7.05
CA ALA A 105 -4.98 -11.11 -5.77
C ALA A 105 -3.88 -11.84 -5.01
N GLY A 106 -3.75 -11.52 -3.73
CA GLY A 106 -2.81 -12.16 -2.82
C GLY A 106 -3.52 -12.64 -1.57
N VAL A 107 -3.10 -13.79 -1.06
CA VAL A 107 -3.53 -14.29 0.25
C VAL A 107 -2.30 -14.63 1.06
N ASN A 108 -2.23 -14.09 2.27
CA ASN A 108 -1.21 -14.44 3.25
C ASN A 108 -1.83 -15.29 4.35
N ALA A 109 -1.17 -16.40 4.69
CA ALA A 109 -1.41 -17.16 5.90
C ALA A 109 -0.57 -16.60 7.03
N THR A 110 -1.16 -16.60 8.21
CA THR A 110 -0.47 -16.28 9.45
C THR A 110 -0.74 -17.37 10.46
N THR A 111 0.32 -17.97 10.99
CA THR A 111 0.26 -18.99 12.04
C THR A 111 1.09 -18.53 13.24
N VAL A 112 0.82 -19.13 14.38
CA VAL A 112 1.58 -18.90 15.61
C VAL A 112 2.38 -20.15 15.91
N ILE A 113 3.69 -19.99 16.13
CA ILE A 113 4.61 -21.06 16.49
C ILE A 113 5.09 -20.84 17.91
N GLU A 114 4.98 -21.89 18.73
CA GLU A 114 5.62 -21.93 20.03
C GLU A 114 7.13 -22.19 19.85
N PRO A 115 8.00 -21.40 20.49
CA PRO A 115 9.44 -21.63 20.41
C PRO A 115 9.80 -22.97 21.07
N CYS A 116 10.55 -23.82 20.37
CA CYS A 116 11.02 -25.08 20.95
C CYS A 116 11.93 -24.85 22.17
N GLU A 117 11.89 -25.78 23.13
CA GLU A 117 12.81 -25.82 24.27
C GLU A 117 14.27 -25.81 23.75
N GLY A 118 15.03 -24.77 24.10
CA GLY A 118 16.42 -24.57 23.66
C GLY A 118 16.66 -23.35 22.76
N SER A 119 15.61 -22.63 22.35
CA SER A 119 15.78 -21.32 21.70
C SER A 119 16.40 -20.31 22.69
N LYS A 120 17.47 -19.62 22.28
CA LYS A 120 18.19 -18.61 23.09
C LYS A 120 17.40 -17.31 23.32
N LEU A 121 16.07 -17.34 23.14
CA LEU A 121 15.23 -16.18 23.37
C LEU A 121 14.98 -16.09 24.88
N GLU A 122 15.30 -14.94 25.48
CA GLU A 122 15.26 -14.71 26.93
C GLU A 122 13.84 -14.81 27.54
N LEU A 123 12.80 -14.93 26.70
CA LEU A 123 11.41 -15.10 27.08
C LEU A 123 10.71 -16.08 26.11
N PRO A 124 9.76 -16.92 26.58
CA PRO A 124 8.90 -17.71 25.71
C PRO A 124 7.96 -16.76 24.96
N GLN A 125 8.39 -16.28 23.80
CA GLN A 125 7.58 -15.46 22.91
C GLN A 125 7.03 -16.33 21.79
N LEU A 126 5.70 -16.32 21.67
CA LEU A 126 5.02 -16.85 20.50
C LEU A 126 5.55 -16.14 19.24
N LEU A 127 5.99 -16.91 18.26
CA LEU A 127 6.48 -16.39 16.99
C LEU A 127 5.32 -16.35 15.99
N LEU A 128 5.09 -15.18 15.41
CA LEU A 128 4.16 -15.04 14.30
C LEU A 128 4.89 -15.40 13.00
N GLN A 129 4.47 -16.48 12.35
CA GLN A 129 4.93 -16.81 11.00
C GLN A 129 3.89 -16.30 10.01
N SER A 130 4.34 -15.48 9.05
CA SER A 130 3.52 -14.99 7.95
C SER A 130 4.14 -15.43 6.64
N GLU A 131 3.34 -16.06 5.79
CA GLU A 131 3.76 -16.56 4.48
C GLU A 131 2.68 -16.27 3.43
N ALA A 132 3.10 -15.99 2.21
CA ALA A 132 2.17 -15.88 1.08
C ALA A 132 1.65 -17.30 0.75
N LEU A 133 0.34 -17.49 0.81
CA LEU A 133 -0.33 -18.69 0.32
C LEU A 133 -0.48 -18.66 -1.19
N ASP A 134 -0.76 -17.48 -1.74
CA ASP A 134 -0.80 -17.28 -3.17
C ASP A 134 -0.62 -15.82 -3.54
N PHE A 135 -0.12 -15.60 -4.75
CA PHE A 135 -0.09 -14.31 -5.39
C PHE A 135 -0.20 -14.51 -6.91
N GLU A 136 -1.34 -14.16 -7.47
CA GLU A 136 -1.62 -14.39 -8.87
C GLU A 136 -2.39 -13.25 -9.54
N VAL A 137 -2.41 -13.31 -10.87
CA VAL A 137 -3.38 -12.54 -11.65
C VAL A 137 -4.76 -13.10 -11.34
N PHE A 138 -5.68 -12.23 -10.93
CA PHE A 138 -7.03 -12.65 -10.58
C PHE A 138 -7.68 -13.32 -11.79
N PRO A 139 -8.17 -14.57 -11.66
CA PRO A 139 -8.52 -15.41 -12.82
C PRO A 139 -9.82 -14.99 -13.51
N HIS A 140 -10.54 -14.01 -12.96
CA HIS A 140 -11.79 -13.51 -13.51
C HIS A 140 -11.66 -12.08 -14.01
N THR A 141 -12.39 -11.77 -15.08
CA THR A 141 -12.44 -10.43 -15.68
C THR A 141 -13.17 -9.40 -14.82
N GLU A 142 -14.00 -9.86 -13.86
CA GLU A 142 -14.82 -9.01 -13.00
C GLU A 142 -14.63 -9.34 -11.53
N HIS A 143 -14.49 -8.31 -10.68
CA HIS A 143 -14.35 -8.42 -9.22
C HIS A 143 -15.70 -8.59 -8.50
N THR A 144 -16.55 -9.47 -9.00
CA THR A 144 -17.82 -9.75 -8.31
C THR A 144 -17.57 -10.56 -7.06
N GLY A 145 -18.42 -10.38 -6.03
CA GLY A 145 -18.32 -11.18 -4.82
C GLY A 145 -18.41 -12.70 -5.07
N VAL A 146 -19.12 -13.12 -6.13
CA VAL A 146 -19.22 -14.53 -6.54
C VAL A 146 -17.89 -15.07 -7.09
N ASN A 147 -17.20 -14.29 -7.92
CA ASN A 147 -15.91 -14.68 -8.48
C ASN A 147 -14.85 -14.78 -7.38
N ILE A 148 -14.81 -13.79 -6.47
CA ILE A 148 -13.89 -13.78 -5.34
C ILE A 148 -14.14 -15.00 -4.42
N LYS A 149 -15.41 -15.29 -4.11
CA LYS A 149 -15.79 -16.47 -3.31
C LYS A 149 -15.34 -17.78 -3.94
N THR A 150 -15.56 -17.94 -5.25
CA THR A 150 -15.19 -19.15 -6.00
C THR A 150 -13.68 -19.36 -6.00
N TRP A 151 -12.94 -18.31 -6.33
CA TRP A 151 -11.49 -18.29 -6.32
C TRP A 151 -10.93 -18.65 -4.93
N PHE A 152 -11.40 -17.98 -3.88
CA PHE A 152 -10.91 -18.20 -2.52
C PHE A 152 -11.16 -19.63 -2.03
N ARG A 153 -12.32 -20.23 -2.36
CA ARG A 153 -12.57 -21.65 -2.04
C ARG A 153 -11.63 -22.60 -2.79
N ALA A 154 -11.36 -22.33 -4.06
CA ALA A 154 -10.41 -23.12 -4.85
C ALA A 154 -9.01 -23.05 -4.25
N LEU A 155 -8.59 -21.87 -3.79
CA LEU A 155 -7.32 -21.67 -3.10
C LEU A 155 -7.23 -22.46 -1.79
N LEU A 156 -8.23 -22.35 -0.89
CA LEU A 156 -8.21 -23.12 0.36
C LEU A 156 -8.14 -24.63 0.09
N SER A 157 -8.86 -25.10 -0.93
CA SER A 157 -8.85 -26.50 -1.34
C SER A 157 -7.48 -26.93 -1.88
N SER A 158 -6.85 -26.14 -2.75
CA SER A 158 -5.52 -26.44 -3.30
C SER A 158 -4.45 -26.45 -2.22
N ARG A 159 -4.57 -25.57 -1.22
CA ARG A 159 -3.70 -25.48 -0.05
C ARG A 159 -4.04 -26.46 1.08
N ARG A 160 -5.04 -27.34 0.90
CA ARG A 160 -5.50 -28.32 1.90
C ARG A 160 -5.82 -27.68 3.27
N ILE A 161 -6.36 -26.47 3.26
CA ILE A 161 -6.77 -25.74 4.46
C ILE A 161 -8.26 -26.01 4.68
N GLN A 162 -8.60 -26.63 5.81
CA GLN A 162 -10.01 -26.85 6.16
C GLN A 162 -10.63 -25.56 6.71
N PRO A 163 -11.90 -25.25 6.39
CA PRO A 163 -12.57 -24.06 6.93
C PRO A 163 -12.57 -23.97 8.46
N CYS A 164 -12.64 -25.11 9.16
CA CYS A 164 -12.56 -25.17 10.62
C CYS A 164 -11.20 -24.74 11.17
N CYS A 165 -10.12 -24.88 10.40
CA CYS A 165 -8.77 -24.51 10.78
C CYS A 165 -8.47 -23.01 10.62
N VAL A 166 -9.32 -22.29 9.90
CA VAL A 166 -9.22 -20.84 9.78
C VAL A 166 -9.65 -20.19 11.11
N SER A 167 -8.83 -19.32 11.68
CA SER A 167 -9.14 -18.58 12.92
C SER A 167 -9.75 -17.21 12.66
N GLY A 168 -9.40 -16.59 11.55
CA GLY A 168 -9.92 -15.29 11.14
C GLY A 168 -9.55 -14.99 9.70
N ILE A 169 -10.37 -14.19 9.03
CA ILE A 169 -10.16 -13.74 7.66
C ILE A 169 -10.27 -12.23 7.62
N THR A 170 -9.26 -11.57 7.07
CA THR A 170 -9.22 -10.12 6.93
C THR A 170 -9.10 -9.76 5.45
N PRO A 171 -10.22 -9.55 4.74
CA PRO A 171 -10.19 -8.92 3.42
C PRO A 171 -9.67 -7.48 3.49
N ASP A 172 -9.25 -6.99 2.34
CA ASP A 172 -9.13 -5.56 2.12
C ASP A 172 -10.49 -4.85 2.35
N GLY A 173 -10.47 -3.53 2.49
CA GLY A 173 -11.68 -2.77 2.80
C GLY A 173 -12.68 -2.68 1.65
N ALA A 174 -12.43 -3.33 0.51
CA ALA A 174 -13.29 -3.29 -0.65
C ALA A 174 -14.61 -4.02 -0.39
N ALA A 175 -15.71 -3.41 -0.81
CA ALA A 175 -17.05 -3.93 -0.54
C ALA A 175 -17.27 -5.33 -1.13
N ASP A 176 -16.79 -5.57 -2.36
CA ASP A 176 -16.97 -6.87 -3.04
C ASP A 176 -16.22 -8.00 -2.33
N GLY A 177 -15.00 -7.75 -1.85
CA GLY A 177 -14.22 -8.70 -1.06
C GLY A 177 -14.90 -9.04 0.26
N GLN A 178 -15.40 -8.03 0.98
CA GLN A 178 -16.17 -8.25 2.20
C GLN A 178 -17.46 -9.02 1.94
N CYS A 179 -18.23 -8.67 0.92
CA CYS A 179 -19.46 -9.37 0.55
C CYS A 179 -19.18 -10.83 0.15
N ALA A 180 -18.11 -11.08 -0.61
CA ALA A 180 -17.71 -12.43 -1.02
C ALA A 180 -17.46 -13.34 0.18
N LEU A 181 -16.66 -12.86 1.14
CA LEU A 181 -16.23 -13.66 2.28
C LEU A 181 -17.35 -13.81 3.31
N ASN A 182 -18.17 -12.77 3.52
CA ASN A 182 -19.37 -12.88 4.36
C ASN A 182 -20.39 -13.89 3.81
N ALA A 183 -20.37 -14.15 2.50
CA ALA A 183 -21.21 -15.16 1.86
C ALA A 183 -20.67 -16.60 1.96
N LEU A 184 -19.54 -16.83 2.63
CA LEU A 184 -19.01 -18.16 2.95
C LEU A 184 -19.63 -18.64 4.26
N GLU A 185 -20.69 -19.46 4.21
CA GLU A 185 -21.41 -19.93 5.40
C GLU A 185 -20.52 -20.57 6.48
N ASP A 186 -19.44 -21.23 6.05
CA ASP A 186 -18.46 -21.93 6.89
C ASP A 186 -17.38 -21.01 7.49
N LEU A 187 -17.33 -19.74 7.08
CA LEU A 187 -16.28 -18.78 7.41
C LEU A 187 -16.78 -17.37 7.74
N SER A 188 -18.07 -17.07 7.55
CA SER A 188 -18.65 -15.73 7.64
C SER A 188 -18.45 -15.09 9.02
N GLU A 189 -18.63 -15.87 10.09
CA GLU A 189 -18.41 -15.43 11.47
C GLU A 189 -16.94 -15.14 11.80
N LYS A 190 -16.02 -15.53 10.91
CA LYS A 190 -14.57 -15.33 11.05
C LYS A 190 -14.05 -14.15 10.22
N VAL A 191 -14.91 -13.51 9.45
CA VAL A 191 -14.55 -12.36 8.62
C VAL A 191 -14.50 -11.10 9.49
N ASP A 192 -13.34 -10.46 9.54
CA ASP A 192 -13.14 -9.18 10.20
C ASP A 192 -12.64 -8.13 9.20
N THR A 193 -12.84 -6.86 9.49
CA THR A 193 -12.39 -5.77 8.62
C THR A 193 -10.96 -5.39 8.95
N CYS A 194 -10.14 -5.19 7.92
CA CYS A 194 -8.81 -4.64 8.08
C CYS A 194 -8.81 -3.35 8.91
N ASN A 195 -8.04 -3.33 10.01
CA ASN A 195 -7.95 -2.17 10.91
C ASN A 195 -7.42 -0.92 10.21
N GLN A 196 -6.47 -1.06 9.28
CA GLN A 196 -6.00 0.09 8.48
C GLN A 196 -7.12 0.67 7.62
N HIS A 197 -7.98 -0.18 7.05
CA HIS A 197 -9.15 0.26 6.29
C HIS A 197 -10.21 0.89 7.20
N GLN A 198 -10.46 0.35 8.39
CA GLN A 198 -11.34 1.00 9.37
C GLN A 198 -10.82 2.38 9.76
N LEU A 199 -9.52 2.51 10.07
CA LEU A 199 -8.89 3.79 10.38
C LEU A 199 -9.02 4.77 9.22
N GLN A 200 -8.71 4.33 7.99
CA GLN A 200 -8.88 5.14 6.79
C GLN A 200 -10.33 5.63 6.65
N ARG A 201 -11.32 4.73 6.79
CA ARG A 201 -12.73 5.11 6.71
C ARG A 201 -13.09 6.14 7.78
N SER A 202 -12.71 5.90 9.04
CA SER A 202 -12.95 6.84 10.14
C SER A 202 -12.40 8.23 9.82
N VAL A 203 -11.15 8.32 9.35
CA VAL A 203 -10.54 9.60 8.96
C VAL A 203 -11.31 10.27 7.82
N LEU A 204 -11.64 9.52 6.76
CA LEU A 204 -12.38 10.05 5.62
C LEU A 204 -13.80 10.52 5.99
N TYR A 205 -14.47 9.85 6.93
CA TYR A 205 -15.76 10.31 7.49
C TYR A 205 -15.57 11.60 8.29
N SER A 206 -14.52 11.71 9.12
CA SER A 206 -14.24 12.87 9.96
C SER A 206 -13.92 14.14 9.16
N ILE A 207 -13.33 14.00 7.96
CA ILE A 207 -13.04 15.14 7.06
C ILE A 207 -14.10 15.35 5.98
N GLY A 208 -15.22 14.63 6.04
CA GLY A 208 -16.36 14.83 5.15
C GLY A 208 -16.23 14.25 3.74
N ILE A 209 -15.17 13.49 3.43
CA ILE A 209 -14.98 12.85 2.11
C ILE A 209 -15.84 11.59 1.96
N ALA A 210 -16.01 10.82 3.04
CA ALA A 210 -16.78 9.57 3.02
C ALA A 210 -18.13 9.70 3.73
N GLY A 211 -19.10 8.92 3.26
CA GLY A 211 -20.48 8.89 3.77
C GLY A 211 -21.50 9.35 2.74
N SER A 212 -22.78 9.10 3.02
CA SER A 212 -23.89 9.58 2.20
C SER A 212 -24.09 11.10 2.33
N SER A 213 -23.68 11.68 3.46
CA SER A 213 -23.59 13.11 3.69
C SER A 213 -22.28 13.45 4.41
N SER A 214 -21.67 14.57 4.03
CA SER A 214 -20.48 15.08 4.70
C SER A 214 -20.84 15.47 6.14
N LYS A 215 -20.05 14.96 7.10
CA LYS A 215 -20.16 15.32 8.52
C LYS A 215 -19.27 16.52 8.89
N ASN A 216 -18.49 17.03 7.94
CA ASN A 216 -17.55 18.12 8.16
C ASN A 216 -17.32 18.92 6.86
N ASP A 217 -18.32 19.73 6.50
CA ASP A 217 -18.29 20.53 5.27
C ASP A 217 -17.16 21.56 5.25
N ALA A 218 -16.72 22.03 6.42
CA ALA A 218 -15.62 22.97 6.51
C ALA A 218 -14.30 22.33 6.06
N ALA A 219 -13.95 21.16 6.62
CA ALA A 219 -12.75 20.43 6.19
C ALA A 219 -12.82 20.04 4.70
N LEU A 220 -13.98 19.57 4.23
CA LEU A 220 -14.16 19.21 2.83
C LEU A 220 -13.92 20.41 1.89
N LYS A 221 -14.43 21.60 2.23
CA LYS A 221 -14.22 22.82 1.42
C LYS A 221 -12.75 23.20 1.33
N ILE A 222 -12.00 23.10 2.43
CA ILE A 222 -10.55 23.36 2.44
C ILE A 222 -9.82 22.35 1.54
N LEU A 223 -10.12 21.06 1.69
CA LEU A 223 -9.52 20.00 0.86
C LEU A 223 -9.81 20.21 -0.64
N CYS A 224 -11.04 20.61 -1.00
CA CYS A 224 -11.39 20.97 -2.36
C CYS A 224 -10.53 22.13 -2.89
N LYS A 225 -10.34 23.20 -2.11
CA LYS A 225 -9.48 24.33 -2.51
C LYS A 225 -8.02 23.90 -2.73
N HIS A 226 -7.46 23.08 -1.85
CA HIS A 226 -6.14 22.49 -2.07
C HIS A 226 -6.11 21.64 -3.35
N GLY A 227 -7.15 20.82 -3.58
CA GLY A 227 -7.27 19.97 -4.76
C GLY A 227 -7.30 20.76 -6.07
N ARG A 228 -7.96 21.93 -6.08
CA ARG A 228 -7.98 22.84 -7.24
C ARG A 228 -6.59 23.37 -7.59
N VAL A 229 -5.80 23.76 -6.57
CA VAL A 229 -4.41 24.21 -6.77
C VAL A 229 -3.56 23.10 -7.38
N VAL A 230 -3.65 21.88 -6.83
CA VAL A 230 -2.93 20.70 -7.36
C VAL A 230 -3.36 20.38 -8.79
N LYS A 231 -4.67 20.40 -9.07
CA LYS A 231 -5.21 20.09 -10.40
C LYS A 231 -4.72 21.10 -11.43
N LEU A 232 -4.71 22.39 -11.09
CA LEU A 232 -4.16 23.43 -11.94
C LEU A 232 -2.66 23.23 -12.16
N TYR A 233 -1.89 22.96 -11.10
CA TYR A 233 -0.44 22.69 -11.21
C TYR A 233 -0.15 21.53 -12.17
N ASN A 234 -0.92 20.44 -12.11
CA ASN A 234 -0.73 19.28 -12.98
C ASN A 234 -1.17 19.53 -14.43
N GLN A 235 -2.15 20.41 -14.65
CA GLN A 235 -2.69 20.71 -15.98
C GLN A 235 -1.95 21.87 -16.69
N SER A 236 -1.33 22.77 -15.94
CA SER A 236 -0.68 23.97 -16.46
C SER A 236 0.83 23.92 -16.23
N ARG A 237 1.57 23.65 -17.32
CA ARG A 237 3.04 23.69 -17.30
C ARG A 237 3.57 25.05 -16.81
N ALA A 238 2.91 26.15 -17.17
CA ALA A 238 3.32 27.48 -16.73
C ALA A 238 3.20 27.65 -15.21
N VAL A 239 2.19 27.06 -14.58
CA VAL A 239 2.02 27.07 -13.11
C VAL A 239 3.08 26.20 -12.46
N ALA A 240 3.33 25.00 -13.00
CA ALA A 240 4.37 24.11 -12.47
C ALA A 240 5.77 24.74 -12.57
N ASP A 241 6.11 25.32 -13.71
CA ASP A 241 7.38 26.02 -13.93
C ASP A 241 7.52 27.23 -13.00
N SER A 242 6.43 27.96 -12.74
CA SER A 242 6.42 29.08 -11.79
C SER A 242 6.70 28.61 -10.35
N VAL A 243 6.03 27.54 -9.89
CA VAL A 243 6.28 26.97 -8.55
C VAL A 243 7.74 26.53 -8.38
N CYS A 244 8.34 25.94 -9.42
CA CYS A 244 9.76 25.56 -9.41
C CYS A 244 10.68 26.80 -9.40
N LYS A 245 10.35 27.80 -10.20
CA LYS A 245 11.10 29.06 -10.32
C LYS A 245 11.19 29.79 -8.98
N TRP A 246 10.06 30.00 -8.30
CA TRP A 246 10.05 30.70 -7.00
C TRP A 246 10.87 29.97 -5.93
N GLN A 247 10.85 28.63 -5.90
CA GLN A 247 11.71 27.86 -5.00
C GLN A 247 13.20 28.03 -5.34
N THR A 248 13.53 28.05 -6.63
CA THR A 248 14.92 28.25 -7.10
C THR A 248 15.41 29.66 -6.77
N GLU A 249 14.57 30.68 -6.93
CA GLU A 249 14.86 32.06 -6.56
C GLU A 249 15.04 32.23 -5.04
N ALA A 250 14.34 31.42 -4.24
CA ALA A 250 14.57 31.29 -2.80
C ALA A 250 15.83 30.46 -2.45
N SER A 251 16.70 30.17 -3.42
CA SER A 251 17.95 29.41 -3.26
C SER A 251 17.76 27.99 -2.72
N ILE A 252 16.60 27.37 -2.96
CA ILE A 252 16.37 25.96 -2.65
C ILE A 252 17.16 25.10 -3.66
N PRO A 253 18.04 24.17 -3.19
CA PRO A 253 18.79 23.30 -4.09
C PRO A 253 17.87 22.46 -4.97
N SER A 254 18.26 22.21 -6.23
CA SER A 254 17.42 21.48 -7.20
C SER A 254 16.95 20.11 -6.70
N GLN A 255 17.76 19.43 -5.89
CA GLN A 255 17.44 18.13 -5.27
C GLN A 255 16.44 18.22 -4.10
N LYS A 256 16.08 19.43 -3.65
CA LYS A 256 15.14 19.70 -2.56
C LYS A 256 13.89 20.46 -3.03
N VAL A 257 13.80 20.80 -4.32
CA VAL A 257 12.60 21.42 -4.90
C VAL A 257 11.43 20.45 -4.74
N LEU A 258 10.34 20.95 -4.17
CA LEU A 258 9.13 20.17 -3.94
C LEU A 258 8.16 20.36 -5.11
N ALA A 259 7.53 19.27 -5.52
CA ALA A 259 6.39 19.27 -6.42
C ALA A 259 5.10 19.11 -5.60
N LEU A 260 3.98 19.63 -6.12
CA LEU A 260 2.68 19.40 -5.48
C LEU A 260 2.28 17.92 -5.62
N VAL A 261 1.66 17.38 -4.57
CA VAL A 261 1.25 15.98 -4.52
C VAL A 261 -0.03 15.79 -5.33
N THR A 262 -0.04 14.87 -6.29
CA THR A 262 -1.24 14.52 -7.05
C THR A 262 -2.36 14.07 -6.12
N THR A 263 -3.56 14.64 -6.28
CA THR A 263 -4.72 14.32 -5.45
C THR A 263 -5.18 12.87 -5.66
N ALA A 264 -5.33 12.14 -4.56
CA ALA A 264 -5.98 10.83 -4.47
C ALA A 264 -7.03 10.91 -3.35
N THR A 265 -8.26 11.27 -3.74
CA THR A 265 -9.38 11.58 -2.84
C THR A 265 -9.72 10.45 -1.86
N THR A 266 -9.61 9.21 -2.31
CA THR A 266 -9.91 8.02 -1.50
C THR A 266 -8.79 7.63 -0.53
N ARG A 267 -7.62 8.29 -0.58
CA ARG A 267 -6.45 7.96 0.24
C ARG A 267 -6.17 9.06 1.25
N TRP A 268 -6.49 8.82 2.52
CA TRP A 268 -6.30 9.79 3.59
C TRP A 268 -4.84 10.24 3.80
N GLY A 269 -3.86 9.36 3.62
CA GLY A 269 -2.44 9.73 3.67
C GLY A 269 -2.04 10.71 2.56
N ASN A 270 -2.74 10.68 1.42
CA ASN A 270 -2.58 11.66 0.36
C ASN A 270 -3.18 13.01 0.76
N GLN A 271 -4.34 13.03 1.43
CA GLN A 271 -4.96 14.27 1.94
C GLN A 271 -4.03 15.02 2.90
N TYR A 272 -3.42 14.31 3.85
CA TYR A 272 -2.41 14.89 4.73
C TYR A 272 -1.19 15.42 3.95
N SER A 273 -0.63 14.60 3.05
CA SER A 273 0.57 14.98 2.28
C SER A 273 0.31 16.20 1.40
N GLN A 274 -0.89 16.31 0.82
CA GLN A 274 -1.32 17.45 0.02
C GLN A 274 -1.41 18.72 0.86
N LEU A 275 -2.04 18.67 2.05
CA LEU A 275 -2.09 19.80 2.97
C LEU A 275 -0.68 20.23 3.38
N SER A 276 0.14 19.27 3.84
CA SER A 276 1.48 19.54 4.35
C SER A 276 2.41 20.17 3.30
N VAL A 277 2.41 19.63 2.07
CA VAL A 277 3.21 20.21 0.97
C VAL A 277 2.69 21.58 0.57
N ASN A 278 1.37 21.77 0.45
CA ASN A 278 0.81 23.06 0.07
C ASN A 278 1.05 24.12 1.16
N ASN A 279 0.90 23.79 2.45
CA ASN A 279 1.19 24.69 3.56
C ASN A 279 2.66 25.09 3.58
N THR A 280 3.56 24.12 3.37
CA THR A 280 5.01 24.38 3.22
C THR A 280 5.29 25.31 2.03
N LEU A 281 4.58 25.14 0.93
CA LEU A 281 4.76 25.90 -0.31
C LEU A 281 3.86 27.13 -0.42
N ARG A 282 3.15 27.55 0.65
CA ARG A 282 2.24 28.70 0.62
C ARG A 282 2.86 29.94 -0.02
N VAL A 283 4.07 30.29 0.42
CA VAL A 283 4.82 31.47 -0.06
C VAL A 283 5.19 31.43 -1.55
N VAL A 284 5.10 30.25 -2.16
CA VAL A 284 5.35 30.02 -3.59
C VAL A 284 4.02 29.88 -4.36
N ILE A 285 3.03 29.23 -3.75
CA ILE A 285 1.71 28.98 -4.33
C ILE A 285 0.94 30.28 -4.49
N ASP A 286 0.82 31.09 -3.44
CA ASP A 286 0.05 32.34 -3.45
C ASP A 286 0.45 33.26 -4.62
N PRO A 287 1.74 33.66 -4.80
CA PRO A 287 2.12 34.53 -5.91
C PRO A 287 1.94 33.86 -7.28
N THR A 288 2.14 32.54 -7.38
CA THR A 288 1.93 31.81 -8.64
C THR A 288 0.47 31.82 -9.05
N ILE A 289 -0.44 31.56 -8.11
CA ILE A 289 -1.88 31.55 -8.37
C ILE A 289 -2.38 32.96 -8.67
N GLU A 290 -1.93 33.98 -7.94
CA GLU A 290 -2.27 35.38 -8.25
C GLU A 290 -1.85 35.78 -9.67
N GLN A 291 -0.64 35.40 -10.08
CA GLN A 291 -0.16 35.67 -11.44
C GLN A 291 -1.04 34.95 -12.49
N TYR A 292 -1.37 33.69 -12.23
CA TYR A 292 -2.26 32.92 -13.10
C TYR A 292 -3.65 33.55 -13.21
N GLN A 293 -4.26 33.93 -12.09
CA GLN A 293 -5.57 34.59 -12.04
C GLN A 293 -5.59 35.89 -12.84
N ARG A 294 -4.55 36.73 -12.70
CA ARG A 294 -4.43 37.98 -13.47
C ARG A 294 -4.33 37.71 -14.97
N ALA A 295 -3.55 36.73 -15.37
CA ALA A 295 -3.38 36.35 -16.78
C ALA A 295 -4.63 35.70 -17.40
N ASN A 296 -5.50 35.11 -16.57
CA ASN A 296 -6.69 34.36 -17.00
C ASN A 296 -7.99 34.98 -16.49
N ARG A 297 -7.99 36.30 -16.25
CA ARG A 297 -9.15 37.02 -15.73
C ARG A 297 -10.37 36.82 -16.63
N GLY A 298 -11.48 36.35 -16.05
CA GLY A 298 -12.73 36.10 -16.77
C GLY A 298 -12.85 34.72 -17.42
N LYS A 299 -11.84 33.84 -17.32
CA LYS A 299 -11.98 32.44 -17.74
C LYS A 299 -12.78 31.64 -16.72
N ALA A 300 -13.89 31.04 -17.18
CA ALA A 300 -14.82 30.27 -16.36
C ALA A 300 -14.43 28.77 -16.22
N ASP A 301 -13.46 28.31 -17.00
CA ASP A 301 -13.07 26.92 -17.19
C ASP A 301 -11.55 26.71 -17.00
N ALA A 302 -11.01 27.27 -15.92
CA ALA A 302 -9.57 27.17 -15.64
C ALA A 302 -9.13 25.73 -15.33
N ILE A 303 -9.99 24.97 -14.66
CA ILE A 303 -9.87 23.52 -14.44
C ILE A 303 -11.27 22.89 -14.45
N VAL A 304 -11.33 21.57 -14.53
CA VAL A 304 -12.55 20.77 -14.36
C VAL A 304 -12.38 19.91 -13.12
N GLU A 305 -13.18 20.09 -12.07
CA GLU A 305 -13.19 19.26 -10.85
C GLU A 305 -14.28 18.19 -10.89
N ASP A 306 -14.22 17.21 -9.99
CA ASP A 306 -15.25 16.17 -9.94
C ASP A 306 -16.52 16.78 -9.33
N ASP A 307 -17.68 16.55 -9.98
CA ASP A 307 -18.94 17.07 -9.46
C ASP A 307 -19.44 16.18 -8.32
N THR A 308 -19.29 16.66 -7.08
CA THR A 308 -19.75 15.95 -5.88
C THR A 308 -21.25 16.11 -5.62
N SER A 309 -21.97 16.91 -6.43
CA SER A 309 -23.40 17.19 -6.25
C SER A 309 -24.32 16.26 -7.03
N GLU A 310 -23.83 15.62 -8.10
CA GLU A 310 -24.58 14.65 -8.89
C GLU A 310 -23.94 13.26 -8.82
N SER A 311 -24.52 12.37 -8.02
CA SER A 311 -24.09 10.97 -7.96
C SER A 311 -24.30 10.27 -9.30
N GLY A 312 -23.21 10.08 -10.05
CA GLY A 312 -23.20 9.31 -11.31
C GLY A 312 -22.97 10.12 -12.59
N SER A 313 -22.84 11.44 -12.51
CA SER A 313 -22.44 12.26 -13.65
C SER A 313 -20.92 12.15 -13.87
N LYS A 314 -20.49 11.69 -15.05
CA LYS A 314 -19.07 11.73 -15.47
C LYS A 314 -18.64 13.11 -15.96
N VAL A 315 -19.56 14.09 -15.97
CA VAL A 315 -19.29 15.45 -16.43
C VAL A 315 -18.77 16.23 -15.23
N GLY A 316 -17.47 16.55 -15.23
CA GLY A 316 -16.88 17.35 -14.17
C GLY A 316 -17.37 18.80 -14.19
N LYS A 317 -17.24 19.47 -13.04
CA LYS A 317 -17.63 20.86 -12.84
C LYS A 317 -16.51 21.81 -13.25
N ALA A 318 -16.79 22.73 -14.16
CA ALA A 318 -15.84 23.79 -14.51
C ALA A 318 -15.63 24.74 -13.32
N VAL A 319 -14.38 25.08 -13.05
CA VAL A 319 -13.99 26.02 -11.98
C VAL A 319 -13.34 27.24 -12.62
N ALA A 320 -13.83 28.42 -12.29
CA ALA A 320 -13.30 29.68 -12.81
C ALA A 320 -11.91 29.97 -12.25
N ALA A 321 -11.09 30.72 -12.99
CA ALA A 321 -9.76 31.09 -12.54
C ALA A 321 -9.79 31.83 -11.18
N ALA A 322 -10.82 32.67 -10.96
CA ALA A 322 -11.00 33.43 -9.73
C ALA A 322 -11.29 32.56 -8.49
N ASP A 323 -11.75 31.32 -8.67
CA ASP A 323 -12.11 30.40 -7.59
C ASP A 323 -10.96 29.43 -7.22
N ILE A 324 -9.79 29.59 -7.85
CA ILE A 324 -8.57 28.82 -7.57
C ILE A 324 -7.71 29.59 -6.58
N GLY A 325 -7.26 28.92 -5.52
CA GLY A 325 -6.42 29.52 -4.48
C GLY A 325 -7.06 29.45 -3.11
N LEU A 326 -6.35 29.98 -2.13
CA LEU A 326 -6.75 30.00 -0.73
C LEU A 326 -6.61 31.43 -0.21
N CYS A 327 -7.60 31.92 0.54
CA CYS A 327 -7.48 33.18 1.24
C CYS A 327 -6.72 33.00 2.57
N ALA A 328 -6.47 34.10 3.29
CA ALA A 328 -5.72 34.05 4.55
C ALA A 328 -6.37 33.13 5.60
N SER A 329 -7.70 33.18 5.76
CA SER A 329 -8.42 32.30 6.69
C SER A 329 -8.41 30.83 6.21
N ASP A 330 -8.46 30.58 4.90
CA ASP A 330 -8.37 29.21 4.38
C ASP A 330 -7.01 28.58 4.71
N TRP A 331 -5.94 29.37 4.71
CA TRP A 331 -4.61 28.89 5.08
C TRP A 331 -4.50 28.60 6.59
N GLU A 332 -5.15 29.39 7.44
CA GLU A 332 -5.24 29.12 8.88
C GLU A 332 -6.00 27.81 9.14
N ASP A 333 -7.19 27.67 8.53
CA ASP A 333 -7.99 26.45 8.61
C ASP A 333 -7.22 25.22 8.08
N SER A 334 -6.39 25.42 7.05
CA SER A 334 -5.55 24.36 6.48
C SER A 334 -4.46 23.88 7.42
N ILE A 335 -3.82 24.78 8.18
CA ILE A 335 -2.82 24.41 9.19
C ILE A 335 -3.47 23.62 10.32
N GLU A 336 -4.67 24.04 10.76
CA GLU A 336 -5.42 23.30 11.77
C GLU A 336 -5.84 21.91 11.26
N LEU A 337 -6.30 21.81 10.01
CA LEU A 337 -6.68 20.54 9.40
C LEU A 337 -5.47 19.61 9.19
N GLU A 338 -4.31 20.15 8.83
CA GLU A 338 -3.06 19.38 8.77
C GLU A 338 -2.70 18.82 10.15
N ALA A 339 -2.73 19.67 11.18
CA ALA A 339 -2.46 19.27 12.56
C ALA A 339 -3.45 18.20 13.05
N PHE A 340 -4.73 18.31 12.68
CA PHE A 340 -5.76 17.31 12.97
C PHE A 340 -5.46 15.96 12.31
N LEU A 341 -4.99 15.95 11.06
CA LEU A 341 -4.68 14.74 10.30
C LEU A 341 -3.33 14.10 10.65
N GLN A 342 -2.40 14.88 11.21
CA GLN A 342 -1.03 14.46 11.48
C GLN A 342 -0.92 13.20 12.38
N PRO A 343 -1.64 13.08 13.52
CA PRO A 343 -1.51 11.91 14.40
C PRO A 343 -1.88 10.62 13.68
N ALA A 344 -3.00 10.65 12.94
CA ALA A 344 -3.43 9.52 12.16
C ALA A 344 -2.35 9.20 11.09
N PHE A 345 -1.84 10.20 10.37
CA PHE A 345 -0.80 9.96 9.35
C PHE A 345 0.47 9.32 9.93
N HIS A 346 0.89 9.76 11.12
CA HIS A 346 2.01 9.15 11.83
C HIS A 346 1.72 7.70 12.21
N ILE A 347 0.51 7.36 12.64
CA ILE A 347 0.11 5.98 12.89
C ILE A 347 0.23 5.16 11.61
N LYS A 348 -0.28 5.68 10.48
CA LYS A 348 -0.14 5.02 9.17
C LYS A 348 1.32 4.72 8.86
N LYS A 349 2.19 5.72 8.96
CA LYS A 349 3.63 5.57 8.73
C LYS A 349 4.27 4.58 9.68
N CYS A 350 3.91 4.59 10.96
CA CYS A 350 4.40 3.61 11.92
C CYS A 350 3.98 2.19 11.52
N VAL A 351 2.74 1.96 11.08
CA VAL A 351 2.31 0.63 10.61
C VAL A 351 3.05 0.24 9.32
N ASP A 352 3.18 1.16 8.36
CA ASP A 352 3.76 0.86 7.04
C ASP A 352 5.30 0.71 7.08
N GLU A 353 5.99 1.58 7.82
CA GLU A 353 7.45 1.71 7.81
C GLU A 353 8.12 0.95 8.96
N LYS A 354 7.46 0.82 10.12
CA LYS A 354 8.01 0.13 11.30
C LYS A 354 7.36 -1.24 11.45
N ARG A 355 8.12 -2.31 11.15
CA ARG A 355 7.76 -3.73 11.36
C ARG A 355 7.51 -4.14 12.84
N PHE A 356 7.36 -3.18 13.75
CA PHE A 356 7.41 -3.40 15.21
C PHE A 356 6.05 -3.36 15.90
N MET A 357 4.96 -3.03 15.22
CA MET A 357 3.63 -3.14 15.84
C MET A 357 3.04 -4.51 15.55
N THR A 358 2.97 -5.34 16.60
CA THR A 358 2.17 -6.56 16.55
C THR A 358 0.70 -6.21 16.34
N GLY A 359 -0.09 -7.15 15.82
CA GLY A 359 -1.54 -6.96 15.67
C GLY A 359 -2.21 -6.52 16.99
N GLY A 360 -1.74 -7.02 18.14
CA GLY A 360 -2.19 -6.61 19.46
C GLY A 360 -1.84 -5.17 19.84
N GLN A 361 -0.63 -4.68 19.51
CA GLN A 361 -0.24 -3.28 19.74
C GLN A 361 -1.03 -2.31 18.86
N THR A 362 -1.33 -2.72 17.63
CA THR A 362 -2.23 -1.96 16.74
C THR A 362 -3.64 -1.90 17.32
N LEU A 363 -4.16 -3.02 17.84
CA LEU A 363 -5.49 -3.07 18.47
C LEU A 363 -5.58 -2.23 19.76
N LEU A 364 -4.55 -2.25 20.62
CA LEU A 364 -4.45 -1.40 21.81
C LEU A 364 -4.43 0.08 21.43
N LEU A 365 -3.59 0.47 20.48
CA LEU A 365 -3.53 1.84 19.98
C LEU A 365 -4.88 2.28 19.37
N MET A 366 -5.52 1.42 18.57
CA MET A 366 -6.84 1.71 18.00
C MET A 366 -7.93 1.78 19.07
N TYR A 367 -7.85 0.99 20.14
CA TYR A 367 -8.76 1.04 21.28
C TYR A 367 -8.61 2.36 22.06
N ASP A 368 -7.37 2.78 22.35
CA ASP A 368 -7.10 4.04 23.06
C ASP A 368 -7.57 5.26 22.26
N LEU A 369 -7.40 5.23 20.93
CA LEU A 369 -7.94 6.24 20.02
C LEU A 369 -9.47 6.24 19.98
N LYS A 370 -10.12 5.07 20.03
CA LYS A 370 -11.60 4.97 20.11
C LYS A 370 -12.15 5.50 21.44
N GLN A 371 -11.39 5.37 22.53
CA GLN A 371 -11.79 5.83 23.86
C GLN A 371 -11.40 7.31 24.14
N GLY A 372 -10.73 7.99 23.21
CA GLY A 372 -10.33 9.39 23.35
C GLY A 372 -9.17 9.64 24.32
N PHE A 373 -8.47 8.60 24.77
CA PHE A 373 -7.30 8.72 25.64
C PHE A 373 -6.03 8.95 24.81
N CYS A 374 -5.90 10.12 24.20
CA CYS A 374 -4.61 10.55 23.64
C CYS A 374 -3.70 11.06 24.76
N VAL A 375 -3.03 10.15 25.47
CA VAL A 375 -1.78 10.46 26.16
C VAL A 375 -0.69 9.61 25.51
N LEU A 376 -0.01 10.20 24.52
CA LEU A 376 1.20 9.65 23.92
C LEU A 376 2.28 9.53 25.01
N HIS A 377 2.32 8.40 25.70
CA HIS A 377 3.55 7.99 26.38
C HIS A 377 4.59 7.69 25.29
N ARG A 378 5.73 8.39 25.38
CA ARG A 378 6.89 8.20 24.50
C ARG A 378 7.25 6.71 24.45
N LEU A 379 7.21 6.13 23.25
CA LEU A 379 7.89 4.89 22.87
C LEU A 379 9.21 5.23 22.18
#